data_AF-A0A7W0X3S8-F1
#
_entry.id   AF-A0A7W0X3S8-F1
#
_cell.length_a   1.000
_cell.length_b   1.000
_cell.length_c   1.000
_cell.angle_alpha   90.00
_cell.angle_beta   90.00
_cell.angle_gamma   90.00
#
_symmetry.space_group_name_H-M   'P 1'
#
loop_
_entity.id
_entity.type
_entity.pdbx_description
1 polymer ?
#
loop_
_entity_poly.entity_id
_entity_poly.type
_entity_poly.pdbx_seq_one_letter_code
_entity_poly.pdbx_strand_id
1 'polypeptide(L)'
;ATVPRLLGWTAQRVAARVDKLLTLVGMDPAVYRERFPRELSGGQKQRVGVARALAADPPVMLMDEPFGAIDPITRTHLQDEFLKILRTLKKTIVFVTHDIDEAIKLGDRIAILRDGALVQYDTPEMILTSPANAFVEAFVGTDRALKRLALISAATAAEPLASGATAAEKHPGPHPLWTISADANLRDALAQMLTSGTDTLAVIAADGNLRRVLTLAAIRAQIQAHADDGNR
;
A
#
# COMPACT_ATOMS: atom_id res chain seq x y z
N ALA A 1 -2.00 4.31 30.11
CA ALA A 1 -2.05 5.43 29.13
C ALA A 1 -1.53 6.71 29.77
N THR A 2 -0.32 7.14 29.39
CA THR A 2 0.37 8.29 30.01
C THR A 2 -0.09 9.63 29.44
N VAL A 3 -0.12 9.77 28.11
CA VAL A 3 -0.42 11.06 27.45
C VAL A 3 -1.84 11.58 27.74
N PRO A 4 -2.92 10.79 27.66
CA PRO A 4 -4.26 11.27 28.02
C PRO A 4 -4.40 11.75 29.47
N ARG A 5 -3.64 11.14 30.40
CA ARG A 5 -3.63 11.57 31.81
C ARG A 5 -2.94 12.92 31.98
N LEU A 6 -1.84 13.15 31.26
CA LEU A 6 -1.14 14.45 31.24
C LEU A 6 -2.02 15.57 30.66
N LEU A 7 -2.92 15.23 29.74
CA LEU A 7 -3.91 16.17 29.18
C LEU A 7 -5.11 16.41 30.12
N GLY A 8 -5.10 15.89 31.35
CA GLY A 8 -6.15 16.10 32.34
C GLY A 8 -7.46 15.37 32.06
N TRP A 9 -7.45 14.30 31.24
CA TRP A 9 -8.67 13.55 30.94
C TRP A 9 -9.14 12.73 32.15
N THR A 10 -10.46 12.60 32.30
CA THR A 10 -11.06 11.77 33.35
C THR A 10 -10.68 10.29 33.17
N ALA A 11 -10.59 9.53 34.27
CA ALA A 11 -10.24 8.12 34.23
C ALA A 11 -11.15 7.30 33.29
N GLN A 12 -12.45 7.60 33.29
CA GLN A 12 -13.43 6.98 32.39
C GLN A 12 -13.14 7.29 30.92
N ARG A 13 -12.84 8.55 30.58
CA ARG A 13 -12.47 8.95 29.22
C ARG A 13 -11.18 8.27 28.75
N VAL A 14 -10.19 8.16 29.64
CA VAL A 14 -8.94 7.45 29.35
C VAL A 14 -9.20 5.97 29.09
N ALA A 15 -10.02 5.32 29.92
CA ALA A 15 -10.37 3.92 29.77
C ALA A 15 -11.04 3.63 28.42
N ALA A 16 -12.07 4.42 28.07
CA ALA A 16 -12.78 4.30 26.80
C ALA A 16 -11.87 4.58 25.59
N ARG A 17 -10.95 5.55 25.70
CA ARG A 17 -9.97 5.83 24.64
C ARG A 17 -9.01 4.67 24.43
N VAL A 18 -8.54 4.04 25.51
CA VAL A 18 -7.64 2.88 25.41
C VAL A 18 -8.32 1.74 24.68
N ASP A 19 -9.57 1.41 25.01
CA ASP A 19 -10.30 0.32 24.34
C ASP A 19 -10.49 0.62 22.85
N LYS A 20 -10.92 1.84 22.52
CA LYS A 20 -11.06 2.27 21.13
C LYS A 20 -9.76 2.13 20.33
N LEU A 21 -8.63 2.50 20.93
CA LEU A 21 -7.33 2.44 20.27
C LEU A 21 -6.81 1.01 20.11
N LEU A 22 -7.02 0.15 21.11
CA LEU A 22 -6.69 -1.28 21.02
C LEU A 22 -7.49 -1.93 19.90
N THR A 23 -8.81 -1.71 19.85
CA THR A 23 -9.66 -2.20 18.75
C THR A 23 -9.21 -1.65 17.39
N LEU A 24 -8.87 -0.36 17.30
CA LEU A 24 -8.39 0.26 16.05
C LEU A 24 -7.14 -0.45 15.51
N VAL A 25 -6.22 -0.84 16.39
CA VAL A 25 -4.99 -1.54 16.00
C VAL A 25 -5.15 -3.06 15.93
N GLY A 26 -6.38 -3.57 15.97
CA GLY A 26 -6.69 -5.00 15.86
C GLY A 26 -6.26 -5.81 17.09
N MET A 27 -6.19 -5.18 18.26
CA MET A 27 -5.86 -5.84 19.53
C MET A 27 -7.09 -5.86 20.43
N ASP A 28 -7.53 -7.04 20.84
CA ASP A 28 -8.67 -7.18 21.75
C ASP A 28 -8.38 -6.53 23.12
N PRO A 29 -9.14 -5.51 23.54
CA PRO A 29 -8.94 -4.88 24.82
C PRO A 29 -9.06 -5.85 26.01
N ALA A 30 -9.92 -6.87 25.92
CA ALA A 30 -10.06 -7.86 27.00
C ALA A 30 -8.79 -8.69 27.23
N VAL A 31 -7.98 -8.86 26.18
CA VAL A 31 -6.77 -9.72 26.21
C VAL A 31 -5.50 -8.93 26.46
N TYR A 32 -5.40 -7.73 25.87
CA TYR A 32 -4.14 -7.00 25.78
C TYR A 32 -4.02 -5.80 26.72
N ARG A 33 -5.12 -5.34 27.32
CA ARG A 33 -5.14 -4.12 28.13
C ARG A 33 -4.22 -4.17 29.36
N GLU A 34 -4.07 -5.35 29.95
CA GLU A 34 -3.25 -5.56 31.16
C GLU A 34 -1.86 -6.14 30.87
N ARG A 35 -1.55 -6.46 29.61
CA ARG A 35 -0.26 -7.04 29.24
C ARG A 35 0.85 -6.00 29.31
N PHE A 36 1.99 -6.43 29.84
CA PHE A 36 3.22 -5.63 29.87
C PHE A 36 3.93 -5.68 28.51
N PRO A 37 4.72 -4.64 28.15
CA PRO A 37 5.47 -4.63 26.89
C PRO A 37 6.34 -5.86 26.67
N ARG A 38 6.92 -6.44 27.74
CA ARG A 38 7.74 -7.66 27.68
C ARG A 38 6.97 -8.92 27.25
N GLU A 39 5.64 -8.90 27.36
CA GLU A 39 4.72 -10.01 27.06
C GLU A 39 4.14 -9.91 25.63
N LEU A 40 4.58 -8.92 24.86
CA LEU A 40 4.13 -8.65 23.51
C LEU A 40 5.21 -9.04 22.49
N SER A 41 4.79 -9.58 21.35
CA SER A 41 5.66 -9.78 20.18
C SER A 41 6.14 -8.43 19.62
N GLY A 42 7.17 -8.45 18.75
CA GLY A 42 7.67 -7.23 18.10
C GLY A 42 6.58 -6.47 17.35
N GLY A 43 5.78 -7.16 16.54
CA GLY A 43 4.65 -6.55 15.83
C GLY A 43 3.56 -6.01 16.75
N GLN A 44 3.28 -6.68 17.87
CA GLN A 44 2.32 -6.18 18.87
C GLN A 44 2.83 -4.90 19.57
N LYS A 45 4.13 -4.83 19.89
CA LYS A 45 4.76 -3.62 20.43
C LYS A 45 4.63 -2.45 19.46
N GLN A 46 4.80 -2.69 18.16
CA GLN A 46 4.65 -1.67 17.13
C GLN A 46 3.22 -1.13 17.06
N ARG A 47 2.22 -2.04 17.07
CA ARG A 47 0.79 -1.67 17.12
C ARG A 47 0.47 -0.82 18.34
N VAL A 48 0.99 -1.18 19.52
CA VAL A 48 0.86 -0.36 20.74
C VAL A 48 1.57 0.99 20.60
N GLY A 49 2.71 1.05 19.91
CA GLY A 49 3.42 2.29 19.58
C GLY A 49 2.57 3.26 18.76
N VAL A 50 1.94 2.77 17.69
CA VAL A 50 0.98 3.54 16.87
C VAL A 50 -0.21 3.99 17.71
N ALA A 51 -0.81 3.07 18.49
CA ALA A 51 -1.93 3.39 19.38
C ALA A 51 -1.57 4.50 20.38
N ARG A 52 -0.34 4.47 20.91
CA ARG A 52 0.19 5.49 21.83
C ARG A 52 0.33 6.85 21.15
N ALA A 53 0.83 6.90 19.91
CA ALA A 53 0.92 8.14 19.14
C ALA A 53 -0.47 8.76 18.88
N LEU A 54 -1.48 7.91 18.67
CA LEU A 54 -2.88 8.32 18.49
C LEU A 54 -3.61 8.61 19.81
N ALA A 55 -3.00 8.38 20.96
CA ALA A 55 -3.68 8.47 22.26
C ALA A 55 -4.24 9.87 22.54
N ALA A 56 -3.49 10.91 22.18
CA ALA A 56 -3.86 12.31 22.33
C ALA A 56 -4.82 12.83 21.23
N ASP A 57 -5.18 11.98 20.26
CA ASP A 57 -5.92 12.38 19.07
C ASP A 57 -5.30 13.55 18.29
N PRO A 58 -3.98 13.55 18.06
CA PRO A 58 -3.31 14.71 17.47
C PRO A 58 -3.81 14.96 16.03
N PRO A 59 -3.75 16.20 15.52
CA PRO A 59 -4.08 16.49 14.12
C PRO A 59 -3.00 15.99 13.15
N VAL A 60 -1.73 15.95 13.61
CA VAL A 60 -0.55 15.54 12.84
C VAL A 60 0.21 14.47 13.62
N MET A 61 0.69 13.44 12.93
CA MET A 61 1.52 12.39 13.49
C MET A 61 2.87 12.34 12.76
N LEU A 62 3.96 12.35 13.53
CA LEU A 62 5.31 12.19 13.03
C LEU A 62 5.82 10.80 13.39
N MET A 63 6.44 10.11 12.44
CA MET A 63 7.00 8.78 12.65
C MET A 63 8.42 8.71 12.07
N ASP A 64 9.35 8.18 12.84
CA ASP A 64 10.72 7.97 12.42
C ASP A 64 10.97 6.47 12.29
N GLU A 65 11.22 6.02 11.06
CA GLU A 65 11.39 4.62 10.64
C GLU A 65 10.41 3.62 11.30
N PRO A 66 9.09 3.81 11.11
CA PRO A 66 8.08 3.05 11.83
C PRO A 66 8.08 1.55 11.53
N PHE A 67 8.80 1.06 10.52
CA PHE A 67 8.87 -0.38 10.23
C PHE A 67 10.29 -0.93 9.99
N GLY A 68 11.34 -0.13 10.21
CA GLY A 68 12.73 -0.49 9.90
C GLY A 68 13.25 -1.70 10.69
N ALA A 69 12.83 -1.84 11.95
CA ALA A 69 13.28 -2.92 12.85
C ALA A 69 12.49 -4.24 12.72
N ILE A 70 11.59 -4.36 11.75
CA ILE A 70 10.72 -5.54 11.56
C ILE A 70 11.23 -6.39 10.40
N ASP A 71 11.13 -7.71 10.52
CA ASP A 71 11.47 -8.66 9.46
C ASP A 71 10.60 -8.44 8.21
N PRO A 72 11.10 -8.73 6.99
CA PRO A 72 10.40 -8.38 5.74
C PRO A 72 8.98 -8.93 5.61
N ILE A 73 8.75 -10.17 6.09
CA ILE A 73 7.44 -10.83 5.99
C ILE A 73 6.44 -10.12 6.90
N THR A 74 6.79 -9.92 8.18
CA THR A 74 5.93 -9.23 9.14
C THR A 74 5.77 -7.76 8.80
N ARG A 75 6.79 -7.11 8.23
CA ARG A 75 6.77 -5.71 7.81
C ARG A 75 5.66 -5.46 6.80
N THR A 76 5.56 -6.28 5.76
CA THR A 76 4.55 -6.13 4.70
C THR A 76 3.14 -6.16 5.28
N HIS A 77 2.87 -7.15 6.14
CA HIS A 77 1.59 -7.29 6.82
C HIS A 77 1.28 -6.09 7.74
N LEU A 78 2.27 -5.58 8.49
CA LEU A 78 2.08 -4.40 9.32
C LEU A 78 1.79 -3.14 8.51
N GLN A 79 2.45 -2.95 7.37
CA GLN A 79 2.18 -1.83 6.46
C GLN A 79 0.75 -1.88 5.92
N ASP A 80 0.24 -3.06 5.54
CA ASP A 80 -1.14 -3.20 5.04
C ASP A 80 -2.17 -2.89 6.11
N GLU A 81 -1.92 -3.34 7.33
CA GLU A 81 -2.75 -3.03 8.49
C GLU A 81 -2.71 -1.55 8.83
N PHE A 82 -1.52 -0.94 8.73
CA PHE A 82 -1.35 0.49 8.91
C PHE A 82 -2.15 1.28 7.87
N LEU A 83 -2.10 0.91 6.60
CA LEU A 83 -2.92 1.52 5.53
C LEU A 83 -4.42 1.45 5.82
N LYS A 84 -4.92 0.32 6.33
CA LYS A 84 -6.34 0.21 6.74
C LYS A 84 -6.66 1.21 7.85
N ILE A 85 -5.77 1.34 8.83
CA ILE A 85 -5.90 2.31 9.92
C ILE A 85 -5.88 3.74 9.35
N LEU A 86 -4.95 4.07 8.44
CA LEU A 86 -4.86 5.39 7.82
C LEU A 86 -6.13 5.77 7.07
N ARG A 87 -6.72 4.85 6.31
CA ARG A 87 -7.98 5.10 5.59
C ARG A 87 -9.13 5.47 6.53
N THR A 88 -9.11 4.97 7.77
CA THR A 88 -10.10 5.34 8.79
C THR A 88 -9.73 6.61 9.56
N LEU A 89 -8.44 6.93 9.65
CA LEU A 89 -7.90 8.08 10.34
C LEU A 89 -7.78 9.27 9.38
N LYS A 90 -8.70 10.23 9.49
CA LYS A 90 -8.59 11.53 8.80
C LYS A 90 -7.56 12.44 9.47
N LYS A 91 -6.29 12.01 9.53
CA LYS A 91 -5.16 12.70 10.18
C LYS A 91 -4.00 12.85 9.21
N THR A 92 -3.21 13.92 9.37
CA THR A 92 -1.99 14.11 8.57
C THR A 92 -0.86 13.30 9.18
N ILE A 93 -0.12 12.57 8.35
CA ILE A 93 1.00 11.73 8.78
C ILE A 93 2.21 12.09 7.97
N VAL A 94 3.32 12.32 8.64
CA VAL A 94 4.64 12.47 8.03
C VAL A 94 5.50 11.38 8.65
N PHE A 95 5.98 10.47 7.81
CA PHE A 95 6.92 9.46 8.27
C PHE A 95 8.21 9.55 7.46
N VAL A 96 9.32 9.22 8.12
CA VAL A 96 10.65 9.15 7.54
C VAL A 96 11.00 7.68 7.39
N THR A 97 11.53 7.31 6.22
CA THR A 97 12.04 5.97 5.94
C THR A 97 13.23 6.10 4.99
N HIS A 98 14.16 5.15 5.09
CA HIS A 98 15.23 4.96 4.12
C HIS A 98 14.83 3.95 3.02
N ASP A 99 13.68 3.31 3.14
CA ASP A 99 13.17 2.30 2.20
C ASP A 99 12.20 2.96 1.20
N ILE A 100 12.60 3.01 -0.07
CA ILE A 100 11.78 3.60 -1.14
C ILE A 100 10.49 2.83 -1.39
N ASP A 101 10.48 1.51 -1.18
CA ASP A 101 9.30 0.68 -1.41
C ASP A 101 8.22 0.96 -0.36
N GLU A 102 8.65 1.26 0.87
CA GLU A 102 7.76 1.74 1.92
C GLU A 102 7.15 3.09 1.57
N ALA A 103 7.97 4.05 1.09
CA ALA A 103 7.51 5.37 0.69
C ALA A 103 6.49 5.30 -0.47
N ILE A 104 6.76 4.45 -1.48
CA ILE A 104 5.86 4.22 -2.62
C ILE A 104 4.54 3.59 -2.17
N LYS A 105 4.59 2.62 -1.24
CA LYS A 105 3.41 1.89 -0.79
C LYS A 105 2.50 2.71 0.12
N LEU A 106 3.08 3.53 0.99
CA LEU A 106 2.35 4.23 2.07
C LEU A 106 2.11 5.71 1.80
N GLY A 107 2.93 6.35 0.97
CA GLY A 107 2.93 7.79 0.79
C GLY A 107 1.96 8.25 -0.29
N ASP A 108 1.15 9.27 0.03
CA ASP A 108 0.41 10.03 -0.99
C ASP A 108 1.36 10.95 -1.79
N ARG A 109 2.39 11.47 -1.12
CA ARG A 109 3.50 12.26 -1.68
C ARG A 109 4.80 11.89 -0.97
N ILE A 110 5.90 11.91 -1.69
CA ILE A 110 7.22 11.53 -1.20
C ILE A 110 8.17 12.71 -1.42
N ALA A 111 8.92 13.06 -0.37
CA ALA A 111 10.01 14.01 -0.42
C ALA A 111 11.34 13.25 -0.34
N ILE A 112 12.13 13.29 -1.41
CA ILE A 112 13.47 12.68 -1.44
C ILE A 112 14.48 13.75 -1.05
N LEU A 113 15.26 13.49 -0.02
CA LEU A 113 16.31 14.38 0.46
C LEU A 113 17.68 13.76 0.20
N ARG A 114 18.66 14.62 -0.10
CA ARG A 114 20.07 14.26 -0.22
C ARG A 114 20.93 15.38 0.35
N ASP A 115 21.87 15.03 1.23
CA ASP A 115 22.81 15.99 1.83
C ASP A 115 22.10 17.21 2.47
N GLY A 116 20.92 16.98 3.06
CA GLY A 116 20.09 18.01 3.70
C GLY A 116 19.24 18.85 2.73
N ALA A 117 19.35 18.64 1.41
CA ALA A 117 18.57 19.34 0.40
C ALA A 117 17.42 18.48 -0.14
N LEU A 118 16.27 19.10 -0.42
CA LEU A 118 15.16 18.46 -1.11
C LEU A 118 15.52 18.29 -2.59
N VAL A 119 15.55 17.04 -3.06
CA VAL A 119 15.88 16.70 -4.45
C VAL A 119 14.63 16.63 -5.31
N GLN A 120 13.58 15.97 -4.82
CA GLN A 120 12.31 15.83 -5.50
C GLN A 120 11.16 15.71 -4.49
N TYR A 121 10.02 16.32 -4.80
CA TYR A 121 8.81 16.20 -4.00
C TYR A 121 7.59 16.01 -4.91
N ASP A 122 7.09 14.78 -4.99
CA ASP A 122 6.01 14.45 -5.91
C ASP A 122 5.20 13.23 -5.43
N THR A 123 4.21 12.82 -6.22
CA THR A 123 3.49 11.56 -6.02
C THR A 123 4.42 10.36 -6.29
N PRO A 124 4.13 9.17 -5.73
CA PRO A 124 4.87 7.96 -6.04
C PRO A 124 4.97 7.68 -7.55
N GLU A 125 3.89 7.94 -8.28
CA GLU A 125 3.84 7.75 -9.74
C GLU A 125 4.84 8.66 -10.48
N MET A 126 4.87 9.95 -10.14
CA MET A 126 5.79 10.90 -10.79
C MET A 126 7.25 10.63 -10.44
N ILE A 127 7.54 10.16 -9.23
CA ILE A 127 8.90 9.76 -8.84
C ILE A 127 9.37 8.54 -9.63
N LEU A 128 8.46 7.62 -9.94
CA LEU A 128 8.77 6.41 -10.72
C LEU A 128 8.91 6.68 -12.22
N THR A 129 8.12 7.59 -12.77
CA THR A 129 8.08 7.88 -14.22
C THR A 129 9.02 9.01 -14.63
N SER A 130 9.19 10.02 -13.77
CA SER A 130 9.92 11.25 -14.05
C SER A 130 10.88 11.59 -12.90
N PRO A 131 11.92 10.78 -12.66
CA PRO A 131 12.92 11.08 -11.65
C PRO A 131 13.67 12.37 -12.00
N ALA A 132 13.83 13.26 -11.03
CA ALA A 132 14.39 14.60 -11.26
C ALA A 132 15.87 14.59 -11.70
N ASN A 133 16.62 13.53 -11.37
CA ASN A 133 18.01 13.34 -11.78
C ASN A 133 18.44 11.87 -11.64
N ALA A 134 19.66 11.58 -12.09
CA ALA A 134 20.27 10.25 -12.04
C ALA A 134 20.37 9.66 -10.62
N PHE A 135 20.44 10.50 -9.57
CA PHE A 135 20.42 10.02 -8.20
C PHE A 135 19.02 9.48 -7.83
N VAL A 136 17.95 10.22 -8.12
CA VAL A 136 16.60 9.73 -7.87
C VAL A 136 16.32 8.47 -8.69
N GLU A 137 16.76 8.45 -9.95
CA GLU A 137 16.63 7.27 -10.81
C GLU A 137 17.33 6.04 -10.21
N ALA A 138 18.57 6.19 -9.76
CA ALA A 138 19.31 5.11 -9.09
C ALA A 138 18.70 4.71 -7.75
N PHE A 139 18.15 5.67 -6.99
CA PHE A 139 17.54 5.45 -5.68
C PHE A 139 16.24 4.65 -5.78
N VAL A 140 15.43 4.92 -6.80
CA VAL A 140 14.17 4.19 -7.05
C VAL A 140 14.42 2.76 -7.55
N GLY A 141 15.50 2.55 -8.30
CA GLY A 141 15.96 1.23 -8.73
C GLY A 141 15.51 0.84 -10.15
N THR A 142 16.13 -0.23 -10.67
CA THR A 142 15.93 -0.72 -12.04
C THR A 142 14.57 -1.38 -12.26
N ASP A 143 13.90 -1.79 -11.19
CA ASP A 143 12.58 -2.40 -11.18
C ASP A 143 11.43 -1.38 -11.08
N ARG A 144 11.71 -0.08 -11.31
CA ARG A 144 10.71 1.01 -11.33
C ARG A 144 9.44 0.69 -12.12
N ALA A 145 9.59 -0.03 -13.25
CA ALA A 145 8.46 -0.44 -14.08
C ALA A 145 7.52 -1.39 -13.31
N LEU A 146 8.08 -2.36 -12.58
CA LEU A 146 7.31 -3.29 -11.76
C LEU A 146 6.70 -2.59 -10.54
N LYS A 147 7.44 -1.66 -9.91
CA LYS A 147 6.91 -0.84 -8.80
C LYS A 147 5.72 0.00 -9.24
N ARG A 148 5.77 0.59 -10.43
CA ARG A 148 4.64 1.31 -11.02
C ARG A 148 3.43 0.41 -11.29
N LEU A 149 3.65 -0.81 -11.79
CA LEU A 149 2.55 -1.78 -11.96
C LEU A 149 1.87 -2.13 -10.63
N ALA A 150 2.58 -2.06 -9.51
CA ALA A 150 1.99 -2.27 -8.18
C ALA A 150 1.05 -1.13 -7.74
N LEU A 151 1.12 0.05 -8.38
CA LEU A 151 0.27 1.21 -8.09
C LEU A 151 -1.03 1.24 -8.91
N ILE A 152 -1.09 0.48 -10.01
CA ILE A 152 -2.22 0.48 -10.94
C ILE A 152 -3.09 -0.74 -10.69
N SER A 153 -4.40 -0.55 -10.53
CA SER A 153 -5.34 -1.65 -10.39
C SER A 153 -5.64 -2.34 -11.72
N ALA A 154 -5.93 -3.65 -11.67
CA ALA A 154 -6.35 -4.46 -12.80
C ALA A 154 -7.58 -3.86 -13.50
N ALA A 155 -8.55 -3.33 -12.73
CA ALA A 155 -9.72 -2.67 -13.27
C ALA A 155 -9.40 -1.45 -14.16
N THR A 156 -8.35 -0.70 -13.82
CA THR A 156 -7.96 0.53 -14.53
C THR A 156 -7.41 0.21 -15.92
N ALA A 157 -6.58 -0.82 -16.04
CA ALA A 157 -5.97 -1.19 -17.33
C ALA A 157 -6.77 -2.22 -18.13
N ALA A 158 -7.77 -2.87 -17.53
CA ALA A 158 -8.57 -3.87 -18.21
C ALA A 158 -9.50 -3.23 -19.26
N GLU A 159 -9.72 -3.93 -20.36
CA GLU A 159 -10.61 -3.50 -21.44
C GLU A 159 -12.00 -4.11 -21.28
N PRO A 160 -13.08 -3.42 -21.69
CA PRO A 160 -14.41 -4.03 -21.74
C PRO A 160 -14.40 -5.29 -22.60
N LEU A 161 -15.16 -6.32 -22.22
CA LEU A 161 -15.47 -7.38 -23.19
C LEU A 161 -16.27 -6.74 -24.33
N ALA A 162 -15.84 -6.97 -25.57
CA ALA A 162 -16.61 -6.57 -26.74
C ALA A 162 -18.02 -7.18 -26.64
N SER A 163 -19.05 -6.39 -26.91
CA SER A 163 -20.44 -6.84 -26.84
C SER A 163 -20.65 -8.05 -27.74
N GLY A 164 -21.02 -9.19 -27.14
CA GLY A 164 -21.22 -10.46 -27.85
C GLY A 164 -20.08 -11.47 -27.71
N ALA A 165 -18.89 -11.05 -27.28
CA ALA A 165 -17.81 -11.98 -26.99
C ALA A 165 -18.03 -12.61 -25.62
N THR A 166 -18.19 -13.93 -25.56
CA THR A 166 -18.01 -14.64 -24.28
C THR A 166 -16.54 -14.61 -23.90
N ALA A 167 -16.22 -14.64 -22.61
CA ALA A 167 -14.82 -14.65 -22.17
C ALA A 167 -14.02 -15.82 -22.79
N ALA A 168 -14.72 -16.89 -23.18
CA ALA A 168 -14.20 -18.04 -23.92
C ALA A 168 -13.80 -17.72 -25.38
N GLU A 169 -14.42 -16.76 -26.05
CA GLU A 169 -14.13 -16.43 -27.47
C GLU A 169 -12.81 -15.67 -27.66
N LYS A 170 -12.33 -14.96 -26.62
CA LYS A 170 -10.97 -14.36 -26.62
C LYS A 170 -9.88 -15.33 -26.15
N HIS A 171 -10.21 -16.60 -25.89
CA HIS A 171 -9.27 -17.61 -25.42
C HIS A 171 -9.11 -18.75 -26.44
N PRO A 172 -8.02 -18.81 -27.21
CA PRO A 172 -7.68 -19.99 -27.98
C PRO A 172 -7.00 -20.99 -27.02
N GLY A 173 -7.76 -21.73 -26.22
CA GLY A 173 -7.16 -22.71 -25.30
C GLY A 173 -8.16 -23.58 -24.53
N PRO A 174 -7.74 -24.78 -24.06
CA PRO A 174 -8.61 -25.75 -23.39
C PRO A 174 -8.78 -25.53 -21.87
N HIS A 175 -8.27 -24.43 -21.30
CA HIS A 175 -8.25 -24.21 -19.85
C HIS A 175 -9.23 -23.12 -19.40
N PRO A 176 -9.81 -23.23 -18.19
CA PRO A 176 -10.64 -22.18 -17.63
C PRO A 176 -9.86 -20.88 -17.52
N LEU A 177 -10.51 -19.75 -17.83
CA LEU A 177 -9.89 -18.44 -17.75
C LEU A 177 -9.42 -18.17 -16.33
N TRP A 178 -8.12 -17.91 -16.19
CA TRP A 178 -7.56 -17.43 -14.95
C TRP A 178 -8.20 -16.09 -14.61
N THR A 179 -8.73 -16.00 -13.39
CA THR A 179 -9.41 -14.80 -12.91
C THR A 179 -8.51 -14.01 -11.97
N ILE A 180 -8.75 -12.71 -11.93
CA ILE A 180 -8.11 -11.80 -10.98
C ILE A 180 -9.12 -10.76 -10.48
N SER A 181 -9.00 -10.38 -9.21
CA SER A 181 -9.82 -9.32 -8.63
C SER A 181 -9.58 -7.98 -9.34
N ALA A 182 -10.65 -7.21 -9.53
CA ALA A 182 -10.63 -5.84 -10.01
C ALA A 182 -9.70 -4.92 -9.18
N ASP A 183 -9.59 -5.20 -7.87
CA ASP A 183 -8.78 -4.43 -6.93
C ASP A 183 -7.32 -4.91 -6.84
N ALA A 184 -6.98 -6.03 -7.49
CA ALA A 184 -5.59 -6.48 -7.56
C ALA A 184 -4.75 -5.51 -8.40
N ASN A 185 -3.46 -5.43 -8.12
CA ASN A 185 -2.55 -4.59 -8.90
C ASN A 185 -2.01 -5.31 -10.16
N LEU A 186 -1.48 -4.54 -11.12
CA LEU A 186 -0.97 -5.09 -12.38
C LEU A 186 0.31 -5.92 -12.22
N ARG A 187 1.09 -5.72 -11.15
CA ARG A 187 2.28 -6.53 -10.88
C ARG A 187 1.87 -7.97 -10.55
N ASP A 188 0.86 -8.13 -9.70
CA ASP A 188 0.32 -9.44 -9.33
C ASP A 188 -0.38 -10.10 -10.53
N ALA A 189 -1.09 -9.30 -11.34
CA ALA A 189 -1.68 -9.75 -12.60
C ALA A 189 -0.63 -10.31 -13.58
N LEU A 190 0.47 -9.58 -13.76
CA LEU A 190 1.59 -10.02 -14.59
C LEU A 190 2.22 -11.30 -14.04
N ALA A 191 2.44 -11.39 -12.73
CA ALA A 191 2.99 -12.59 -12.10
C ALA A 191 2.08 -13.81 -12.30
N GLN A 192 0.76 -13.61 -12.22
CA GLN A 192 -0.21 -14.66 -12.49
C GLN A 192 -0.18 -15.09 -13.96
N MET A 193 -0.17 -14.16 -14.92
CA MET A 193 -0.05 -14.44 -16.36
C MET A 193 1.20 -15.25 -16.70
N LEU A 194 2.35 -14.88 -16.12
CA LEU A 194 3.62 -15.58 -16.34
C LEU A 194 3.61 -17.00 -15.75
N THR A 195 2.98 -17.18 -14.59
CA THR A 195 2.89 -18.49 -13.91
C THR A 195 1.90 -19.42 -14.60
N SER A 196 0.78 -18.89 -15.08
CA SER A 196 -0.24 -19.66 -15.80
C SER A 196 0.10 -19.90 -17.27
N GLY A 197 1.10 -19.19 -17.81
CA GLY A 197 1.46 -19.23 -19.23
C GLY A 197 0.39 -18.60 -20.13
N THR A 198 -0.40 -17.66 -19.62
CA THR A 198 -1.51 -17.03 -20.36
C THR A 198 -1.30 -15.53 -20.49
N ASP A 199 -1.60 -14.98 -21.66
CA ASP A 199 -1.51 -13.53 -21.92
C ASP A 199 -2.78 -12.76 -21.53
N THR A 200 -3.78 -13.43 -20.97
CA THR A 200 -5.10 -12.86 -20.69
C THR A 200 -5.63 -13.33 -19.33
N LEU A 201 -6.16 -12.39 -18.55
CA LEU A 201 -6.88 -12.65 -17.30
C LEU A 201 -8.28 -12.06 -17.36
N ALA A 202 -9.25 -12.80 -16.81
CA ALA A 202 -10.60 -12.32 -16.59
C ALA A 202 -10.64 -11.46 -15.31
N VAL A 203 -11.06 -10.19 -15.42
CA VAL A 203 -11.17 -9.30 -14.27
C VAL A 203 -12.57 -9.38 -13.68
N ILE A 204 -12.65 -9.85 -12.43
CA ILE A 204 -13.90 -10.04 -11.69
C ILE A 204 -14.07 -8.90 -10.68
N ALA A 205 -15.27 -8.33 -10.62
CA ALA A 205 -15.64 -7.39 -9.59
C ALA A 205 -15.95 -8.12 -8.27
N ALA A 206 -16.03 -7.37 -7.16
CA ALA A 206 -16.32 -7.93 -5.83
C ALA A 206 -17.68 -8.64 -5.73
N ASP A 207 -18.61 -8.35 -6.64
CA ASP A 207 -19.91 -9.01 -6.78
C ASP A 207 -19.84 -10.35 -7.56
N GLY A 208 -18.64 -10.76 -7.98
CA GLY A 208 -18.40 -11.97 -8.77
C GLY A 208 -18.72 -11.80 -10.26
N ASN A 209 -19.19 -10.63 -10.70
CA ASN A 209 -19.52 -10.41 -12.10
C ASN A 209 -18.25 -10.18 -12.92
N LEU A 210 -18.13 -10.92 -14.03
CA LEU A 210 -17.14 -10.70 -15.05
C LEU A 210 -17.46 -9.41 -15.80
N ARG A 211 -16.57 -8.41 -15.74
CA ARG A 211 -16.83 -7.12 -16.37
C ARG A 211 -15.81 -6.72 -17.44
N ARG A 212 -14.57 -7.23 -17.36
CA ARG A 212 -13.44 -6.76 -18.20
C ARG A 212 -12.41 -7.87 -18.45
N VAL A 213 -11.59 -7.74 -19.48
CA VAL A 213 -10.41 -8.60 -19.74
C VAL A 213 -9.15 -7.76 -19.61
N LEU A 214 -8.16 -8.30 -18.90
CA LEU A 214 -6.83 -7.73 -18.83
C LEU A 214 -5.90 -8.54 -19.74
N THR A 215 -5.16 -7.86 -20.63
CA THR A 215 -4.21 -8.49 -21.54
C THR A 215 -2.77 -8.09 -21.21
N LEU A 216 -1.80 -8.94 -21.55
CA LEU A 216 -0.38 -8.59 -21.42
C LEU A 216 -0.02 -7.34 -22.23
N ALA A 217 -0.66 -7.14 -23.39
CA ALA A 217 -0.51 -5.93 -24.20
C ALA A 217 -0.98 -4.68 -23.45
N ALA A 218 -2.12 -4.74 -22.75
CA ALA A 218 -2.60 -3.63 -21.92
C ALA A 218 -1.64 -3.30 -20.77
N ILE A 219 -1.05 -4.32 -20.12
CA ILE A 219 -0.02 -4.12 -19.08
C ILE A 219 1.22 -3.45 -19.67
N ARG A 220 1.70 -3.89 -20.84
CA ARG A 220 2.85 -3.28 -21.54
C ARG A 220 2.60 -1.83 -21.92
N ALA A 221 1.39 -1.51 -22.40
CA ALA A 221 1.00 -0.15 -22.72
C ALA A 221 1.08 0.78 -21.50
N GLN A 222 0.73 0.28 -20.31
CA GLN A 222 0.90 1.06 -19.07
C GLN A 222 2.36 1.40 -18.81
N ILE A 223 3.29 0.46 -19.02
CA ILE A 223 4.73 0.72 -18.86
C ILE A 223 5.22 1.74 -19.89
N GLN A 224 4.79 1.60 -21.15
CA GLN A 224 5.29 2.38 -22.29
C GLN A 224 4.70 3.79 -22.39
N ALA A 225 3.45 4.02 -21.96
CA ALA A 225 2.77 5.31 -22.11
C ALA A 225 3.48 6.52 -21.49
N HIS A 226 4.46 6.32 -20.62
CA HIS A 226 5.27 7.39 -20.02
C HIS A 226 6.75 7.38 -20.42
N ALA A 227 7.20 6.40 -21.21
CA ALA A 227 8.53 6.47 -21.81
C ALA A 227 8.60 7.60 -22.86
N ASP A 228 7.48 7.92 -23.51
CA ASP A 228 7.39 8.92 -24.58
C ASP A 228 7.23 10.37 -24.07
N ASP A 229 6.71 10.58 -22.86
CA ASP A 229 6.54 11.94 -22.28
C ASP A 229 7.83 12.51 -21.68
N GLY A 230 8.86 11.68 -21.43
CA GLY A 230 10.16 12.11 -20.91
C GLY A 230 11.17 12.59 -21.97
N ASN A 231 10.80 12.59 -23.26
CA ASN A 231 11.68 12.95 -24.39
C ASN A 231 11.21 14.22 -25.14
N ARG A 232 10.51 15.13 -24.45
CA ARG A 232 10.10 16.45 -24.98
C ARG A 232 10.62 17.59 -24.12
#